data_AF-A0A950FPF7-F1
#
_entry.id   AF-A0A950FPF7-F1
#
_cell.length_a   1.000
_cell.length_b   1.000
_cell.length_c   1.000
_cell.angle_alpha   90.00
_cell.angle_beta   90.00
_cell.angle_gamma   90.00
#
_symmetry.space_group_name_H-M   'P 1'
#
loop_
_entity.id
_entity.type
_entity.pdbx_description
1 polymer ?
#
loop_
_entity_poly.entity_id
_entity_poly.type
_entity_poly.pdbx_seq_one_letter_code
_entity_poly.pdbx_strand_id
1 'polypeptide(L)' 'MHNVLTKIEFSVLEGLAEGLQSKEIASRIGRSTATVEFHIRSLYMKMLARSRAHLVARAYDEGYLRTREPA' A
#
# COMPACT_ATOMS: atom_id res chain seq x y z
N MET A 1 1.75 16.19 9.97
CA MET A 1 1.81 14.84 9.37
C MET A 1 3.07 14.75 8.53
N HIS A 2 4.07 13.97 8.96
CA HIS A 2 5.20 13.65 8.10
C HIS A 2 4.73 12.53 7.16
N ASN A 3 4.39 12.87 5.90
CA ASN A 3 4.00 11.86 4.94
C ASN A 3 5.27 11.17 4.40
N VAL A 4 5.65 10.05 5.02
CA VAL A 4 6.85 9.26 4.66
C VAL A 4 6.64 8.50 3.34
N LEU A 5 5.39 8.35 2.91
CA LEU A 5 5.03 7.64 1.69
C LEU A 5 4.92 8.61 0.51
N THR A 6 5.51 8.20 -0.61
CA THR A 6 5.30 8.86 -1.90
C THR A 6 3.88 8.60 -2.41
N LYS A 7 3.41 9.41 -3.36
CA LYS A 7 2.09 9.23 -3.99
C LYS A 7 1.91 7.82 -4.57
N ILE A 8 2.95 7.25 -5.19
CA ILE A 8 2.90 5.92 -5.78
C ILE A 8 2.84 4.84 -4.69
N GLU A 9 3.65 4.95 -3.64
CA GLU A 9 3.60 4.02 -2.51
C GLU A 9 2.22 4.04 -1.83
N PHE A 10 1.60 5.21 -1.73
CA PHE A 10 0.24 5.34 -1.21
C PHE A 10 -0.78 4.61 -2.10
N SER A 11 -0.76 4.83 -3.42
CA SER A 11 -1.67 4.12 -4.33
C SER A 11 -1.45 2.61 -4.34
N VAL A 12 -0.21 2.15 -4.17
CA VAL A 12 0.09 0.72 -3.99
C VAL A 12 -0.52 0.22 -2.68
N LEU A 13 -0.36 0.96 -1.58
CA LEU A 13 -0.90 0.63 -0.27
C LEU A 13 -2.44 0.54 -0.28
N GLU A 14 -3.12 1.48 -0.94
CA GLU A 14 -4.58 1.43 -1.16
C GLU A 14 -4.99 0.17 -1.91
N GLY A 15 -4.33 -0.14 -3.03
CA GLY A 15 -4.62 -1.35 -3.79
C GLY A 15 -4.38 -2.63 -2.98
N LEU A 16 -3.35 -2.65 -2.12
CA LEU A 16 -3.11 -3.77 -1.22
C LEU A 16 -4.26 -3.97 -0.22
N ALA A 17 -4.77 -2.88 0.35
CA ALA A 17 -5.88 -2.89 1.30
C ALA A 17 -7.22 -3.26 0.66
N GLU A 18 -7.40 -2.94 -0.63
CA GLU A 18 -8.53 -3.41 -1.43
C GLU A 18 -8.43 -4.89 -1.84
N GLY A 19 -7.32 -5.57 -1.51
CA GLY A 19 -7.13 -6.99 -1.82
C GLY A 19 -6.55 -7.27 -3.22
N LEU A 20 -6.15 -6.25 -3.96
CA LEU A 20 -5.65 -6.39 -5.34
C LEU A 20 -4.27 -7.07 -5.40
N GLN A 21 -4.04 -7.93 -6.37
CA GLN A 21 -2.72 -8.50 -6.66
C GLN A 21 -1.81 -7.46 -7.31
N SER A 22 -0.49 -7.64 -7.22
CA SER A 22 0.50 -6.69 -7.75
C SER A 22 0.29 -6.37 -9.24
N LYS A 23 -0.17 -7.35 -10.04
CA LYS A 23 -0.52 -7.15 -11.46
C LYS A 23 -1.72 -6.22 -11.65
N GLU A 24 -2.73 -6.32 -10.79
CA GLU A 24 -3.96 -5.52 -10.84
C GLU A 24 -3.66 -4.08 -10.40
N ILE A 25 -2.85 -3.93 -9.35
CA ILE A 25 -2.33 -2.64 -8.91
C ILE A 25 -1.53 -1.99 -10.02
N ALA A 26 -0.63 -2.74 -10.67
CA ALA A 26 0.20 -2.27 -11.77
C ALA A 26 -0.64 -1.75 -12.95
N SER A 27 -1.66 -2.52 -13.36
CA SER A 27 -2.62 -2.08 -14.37
C SER A 27 -3.37 -0.81 -13.95
N ARG A 28 -3.81 -0.71 -12.70
CA ARG A 28 -4.55 0.46 -12.18
C ARG A 28 -3.72 1.75 -12.17
N ILE A 29 -2.43 1.66 -11.83
CA ILE A 29 -1.56 2.84 -11.71
C ILE A 29 -0.70 3.09 -12.96
N GLY A 30 -0.86 2.31 -14.03
CA GLY A 30 -0.11 2.45 -15.28
C GLY A 30 1.39 2.15 -15.12
N ARG A 31 1.74 1.11 -14.35
CA ARG A 31 3.13 0.72 -14.09
C ARG A 31 3.36 -0.76 -14.37
N SER A 32 4.63 -1.18 -14.35
CA SER A 32 4.96 -2.61 -14.43
C SER A 32 4.74 -3.31 -13.08
N THR A 33 4.43 -4.61 -13.12
CA THR A 33 4.35 -5.44 -11.91
C THR A 33 5.64 -5.40 -11.10
N ALA A 34 6.81 -5.41 -11.76
CA ALA A 34 8.11 -5.32 -11.09
C ALA A 34 8.29 -3.99 -10.33
N THR A 35 7.81 -2.87 -10.90
CA THR A 35 7.80 -1.57 -10.22
C THR A 35 6.89 -1.58 -8.99
N VAL A 36 5.71 -2.21 -9.09
CA VAL A 36 4.82 -2.36 -7.93
C VAL A 36 5.46 -3.20 -6.83
N GLU A 37 6.04 -4.35 -7.17
CA GLU A 37 6.77 -5.21 -6.22
C GLU A 37 7.92 -4.47 -5.51
N PHE A 38 8.63 -3.60 -6.25
CA PHE A 38 9.63 -2.72 -5.66
C PHE A 38 9.02 -1.78 -4.61
N HIS A 39 7.90 -1.13 -4.93
CA HIS A 39 7.20 -0.27 -3.97
C HIS A 39 6.65 -1.03 -2.76
N ILE A 40 6.16 -2.27 -2.94
CA ILE A 40 5.73 -3.13 -1.83
C ILE A 40 6.89 -3.42 -0.87
N ARG A 41 8.09 -3.71 -1.40
CA ARG A 41 9.30 -3.89 -0.57
C ARG A 41 9.69 -2.61 0.17
N SER A 42 9.61 -1.45 -0.49
CA SER A 42 9.83 -0.16 0.16
C SER A 42 8.84 0.07 1.30
N LEU A 43 7.55 -0.23 1.08
CA LEU A 43 6.50 -0.13 2.09
C LEU A 43 6.77 -1.03 3.31
N TYR A 44 7.23 -2.27 3.10
CA TYR A 44 7.63 -3.15 4.21
C TYR A 44 8.73 -2.54 5.08
N MET A 45 9.72 -1.90 4.47
CA MET A 45 10.81 -1.25 5.21
C MET A 45 10.34 0.01 5.93
N LYS A 46 9.59 0.88 5.24
CA LYS A 46 9.10 2.15 5.79
C LYS A 46 8.09 1.97 6.92
N MET A 47 7.23 0.96 6.80
CA MET A 47 6.18 0.66 7.77
C MET A 47 6.56 -0.50 8.68
N LEU A 48 7.82 -0.94 8.68
CA LEU A 48 8.34 -2.05 9.51
C LEU A 48 7.36 -3.24 9.57
N ALA A 49 6.85 -3.63 8.40
CA ALA A 49 5.85 -4.68 8.23
C ALA A 49 6.50 -5.93 7.64
N ARG A 50 5.99 -7.10 8.02
CA ARG A 50 6.60 -8.42 7.71
C ARG A 50 5.76 -9.27 6.76
N SER A 51 4.53 -8.82 6.48
CA SER A 51 3.60 -9.50 5.59
C SER A 51 2.60 -8.47 5.09
N ARG A 52 1.92 -8.80 3.99
CA ARG A 52 0.90 -7.95 3.39
C ARG A 52 -0.21 -7.58 4.38
N ALA A 53 -0.70 -8.56 5.14
CA ALA A 53 -1.71 -8.33 6.16
C ALA A 53 -1.20 -7.40 7.27
N HIS A 54 0.05 -7.58 7.72
CA HIS A 54 0.65 -6.69 8.72
C HIS A 54 0.83 -5.27 8.18
N LEU A 55 1.23 -5.11 6.92
CA LEU A 55 1.37 -3.81 6.26
C LEU A 55 0.04 -3.06 6.20
N VAL A 56 -1.04 -3.74 5.80
CA VAL A 56 -2.38 -3.16 5.75
C VAL A 56 -2.89 -2.80 7.14
N ALA A 57 -2.71 -3.67 8.13
CA ALA A 57 -3.09 -3.39 9.52
C ALA A 57 -2.38 -2.12 10.05
N ARG A 58 -1.06 -2.03 9.87
CA ARG A 58 -0.29 -0.84 10.27
C ARG A 58 -0.72 0.42 9.54
N ALA A 59 -1.12 0.31 8.29
CA ALA A 59 -1.63 1.46 7.55
C ALA A 59 -2.91 2.04 8.14
N TYR A 60 -3.78 1.20 8.71
CA TYR A 60 -4.93 1.66 9.48
C TYR A 60 -4.51 2.23 10.85
N ASP A 61 -3.66 1.51 11.60
CA ASP A 61 -3.22 1.94 12.94
C ASP A 61 -2.48 3.28 12.92
N GLU A 62 -1.65 3.52 11.90
CA GLU A 62 -0.89 4.77 11.71
C GLU A 62 -1.70 5.87 11.00
N GLY A 63 -2.93 5.57 10.57
CA GLY A 63 -3.85 6.54 9.97
C GLY A 63 -3.54 6.91 8.51
N TYR A 64 -2.71 6.13 7.81
CA TYR A 64 -2.54 6.26 6.35
C TYR A 64 -3.81 5.86 5.60
N LEU A 65 -4.46 4.78 6.05
CA LEU A 65 -5.75 4.35 5.57
C LEU A 65 -6.81 4.62 6.63
N ARG A 66 -8.03 4.91 6.17
CA ARG A 66 -9.19 5.02 7.03
C ARG A 66 -10.16 3.91 6.66
N THR A 67 -10.69 3.21 7.65
CA THR A 67 -11.83 2.32 7.43
C THR A 67 -12.93 3.19 6.82
N ARG A 68 -13.40 2.84 5.62
CA ARG A 68 -14.57 3.53 5.06
C ARG A 68 -15.71 3.36 6.06
N GLU A 69 -16.26 4.47 6.56
CA GLU A 69 -17.48 4.40 7.35
C GLU A 69 -18.54 3.71 6.47
N PRO A 70 -19.23 2.66 6.97
CA PRO A 70 -20.36 2.12 6.24
C PRO A 70 -21.37 3.26 6.07
N ALA A 71 -21.76 3.51 4.82
CA ALA A 71 -22.81 4.45 4.48
C ALA A 71 -24.15 4.03 5.12
#